data_AF-A0A7W8A6Y4-F1
#
_entry.id   AF-A0A7W8A6Y4-F1
#
_cell.length_a   1.000
_cell.length_b   1.000
_cell.length_c   1.000
_cell.angle_alpha   90.00
_cell.angle_beta   90.00
_cell.angle_gamma   90.00
#
_symmetry.space_group_name_H-M   'P 1'
#
loop_
_entity.id
_entity.type
_entity.pdbx_description
1 polymer ?
#
loop_
_entity_poly.entity_id
_entity_poly.type
_entity_poly.pdbx_seq_one_letter_code
_entity_poly.pdbx_strand_id
1 'polypeptide(L)'
;MSAPDVTALLTEMERSEPDLAEDARTAVEWLTGGEPLETVTQLDVCEFLWYTLPLKVGGDHERLARSLGRLLALGGLERYAALCDSPTTTQILRTYARDGEDAGTTAYQEALEATGVLPPDVPDLRWSMIMGPEELGAHVACSAALELAILSGEEIDRVALTRRWLTEPRAELGGDSWLNRVHGERLNRWVLGRGPARRELAQPFEVRLHAPIPHQPLPALHRLLTLASSESLPLRLAPSPEALRLREVAEHDLGALLRDGSKLTITEEGRRLLRSPEQMWATATGLLLSRVDHEFDLSVREAALMLLADGSVMSPLELNTRVAEIVGGEGWHPATGREDISRPLSDLVGQLTALDLAFGDELVVRLTPTGHLAALAALRSHALRPRQYVSPG
;
A
#
# COMPACT_ATOMS: atom_id res chain seq x y z
N MET A 1 -3.32 -26.74 -28.97
CA MET A 1 -4.38 -27.65 -28.48
C MET A 1 -5.62 -26.81 -28.26
N SER A 2 -6.81 -27.36 -28.46
CA SER A 2 -8.05 -26.66 -28.10
C SER A 2 -8.10 -26.52 -26.58
N ALA A 3 -8.68 -25.43 -26.07
CA ALA A 3 -8.95 -25.23 -24.65
C ALA A 3 -9.69 -26.46 -24.06
N PRO A 4 -9.34 -26.92 -22.85
CA PRO A 4 -10.10 -27.96 -22.18
C PRO A 4 -11.53 -27.48 -21.87
N ASP A 5 -12.53 -28.15 -22.44
CA ASP A 5 -13.95 -27.88 -22.18
C ASP A 5 -14.38 -28.60 -20.89
N VAL A 6 -14.67 -27.82 -19.84
CA VAL A 6 -15.14 -28.30 -18.53
C VAL A 6 -16.32 -29.25 -18.66
N THR A 7 -17.27 -28.97 -19.56
CA THR A 7 -18.47 -29.79 -19.73
C THR A 7 -18.12 -31.17 -20.27
N ALA A 8 -17.21 -31.22 -21.25
CA ALA A 8 -16.73 -32.47 -21.82
C ALA A 8 -15.93 -33.28 -20.79
N LEU A 9 -15.07 -32.62 -20.00
CA LEU A 9 -14.29 -33.27 -18.95
C LEU A 9 -15.17 -33.86 -17.85
N LEU A 10 -16.19 -33.12 -17.41
CA LEU A 10 -17.17 -33.63 -16.43
C LEU A 10 -17.97 -34.81 -16.99
N THR A 11 -18.35 -34.77 -18.26
CA THR A 11 -19.05 -35.89 -18.92
C THR A 11 -18.18 -37.14 -18.97
N GLU A 12 -16.88 -36.99 -19.25
CA GLU A 12 -15.94 -38.11 -19.21
C GLU A 12 -15.77 -38.64 -17.78
N MET A 13 -15.64 -37.74 -16.80
CA MET A 13 -15.50 -38.10 -15.39
C MET A 13 -16.75 -38.80 -14.83
N GLU A 14 -17.96 -38.42 -15.24
CA GLU A 14 -19.20 -39.14 -14.92
C GLU A 14 -19.20 -40.59 -15.43
N ARG A 15 -18.49 -40.85 -16.55
CA ARG A 15 -18.37 -42.19 -17.12
C ARG A 15 -17.29 -43.02 -16.44
N SER A 16 -16.15 -42.42 -16.09
CA SER A 16 -14.98 -43.13 -15.55
C SER A 16 -14.97 -43.21 -14.02
N GLU A 17 -15.38 -42.14 -13.34
CA GLU A 17 -15.30 -41.96 -11.88
C GLU A 17 -16.58 -41.27 -11.34
N PRO A 18 -17.76 -41.92 -11.45
CA PRO A 18 -19.05 -41.30 -11.15
C PRO A 18 -19.15 -40.77 -9.71
N ASP A 19 -18.47 -41.41 -8.76
CA ASP A 19 -18.47 -41.01 -7.35
C ASP A 19 -17.78 -39.66 -7.11
N LEU A 20 -16.92 -39.19 -8.01
CA LEU A 20 -16.17 -37.94 -7.85
C LEU A 20 -16.71 -36.79 -8.72
N ALA A 21 -17.58 -37.09 -9.70
CA ALA A 21 -17.99 -36.12 -10.70
C ALA A 21 -18.78 -34.94 -10.12
N GLU A 22 -19.65 -35.16 -9.13
CA GLU A 22 -20.42 -34.10 -8.47
C GLU A 22 -19.53 -33.16 -7.66
N ASP A 23 -18.58 -33.74 -6.92
CA ASP A 23 -17.59 -32.99 -6.13
C ASP A 23 -16.69 -32.17 -7.05
N ALA A 24 -16.25 -32.76 -8.18
CA ALA A 24 -15.47 -32.05 -9.19
C ALA A 24 -16.25 -30.89 -9.82
N ARG A 25 -17.56 -31.07 -10.11
CA ARG A 25 -18.42 -30.01 -10.64
C ARG A 25 -18.51 -28.85 -9.66
N THR A 26 -18.76 -29.14 -8.39
CA THR A 26 -18.81 -28.13 -7.33
C THR A 26 -17.48 -27.39 -7.24
N ALA A 27 -16.36 -28.11 -7.17
CA ALA A 27 -15.05 -27.52 -7.01
C ALA A 27 -14.63 -26.64 -8.20
N VAL A 28 -14.87 -27.08 -9.44
CA VAL A 28 -14.51 -26.31 -10.64
C VAL A 28 -15.38 -25.07 -10.81
N GLU A 29 -16.66 -25.13 -10.43
CA GLU A 29 -17.55 -23.96 -10.43
C GLU A 29 -17.05 -22.88 -9.47
N TRP A 30 -16.65 -23.26 -8.25
CA TRP A 30 -16.05 -22.34 -7.29
C TRP A 30 -14.69 -21.79 -7.72
N LEU A 31 -13.84 -22.61 -8.35
CA LEU A 31 -12.52 -22.21 -8.82
C LEU A 31 -12.60 -21.20 -9.98
N THR A 32 -13.48 -21.45 -10.94
CA THR A 32 -13.49 -20.70 -12.21
C THR A 32 -14.52 -19.58 -12.25
N GLY A 33 -15.58 -19.66 -11.44
CA GLY A 33 -16.72 -18.75 -11.57
C GLY A 33 -17.39 -18.81 -12.95
N GLY A 34 -17.20 -19.89 -13.71
CA GLY A 34 -17.69 -20.06 -15.07
C GLY A 34 -16.72 -19.64 -16.18
N GLU A 35 -15.54 -19.11 -15.84
CA GLU A 35 -14.49 -18.82 -16.81
C GLU A 35 -13.82 -20.10 -17.35
N PRO A 36 -13.22 -20.06 -18.55
CA PRO A 36 -12.52 -21.20 -19.12
C PRO A 36 -11.35 -21.70 -18.25
N LEU A 37 -11.14 -23.02 -18.17
CA LEU A 37 -10.03 -23.60 -17.40
C LEU A 37 -8.64 -23.11 -17.82
N GLU A 38 -8.48 -22.64 -19.06
CA GLU A 38 -7.21 -22.10 -19.56
C GLU A 38 -6.82 -20.76 -18.93
N THR A 39 -7.75 -20.06 -18.28
CA THR A 39 -7.44 -18.80 -17.57
C THR A 39 -6.95 -19.05 -16.14
N VAL A 40 -7.05 -20.29 -15.64
CA VAL A 40 -6.69 -20.66 -14.27
C VAL A 40 -5.16 -20.62 -14.09
N THR A 41 -4.73 -19.93 -13.05
CA THR A 41 -3.35 -19.82 -12.59
C THR A 41 -3.10 -20.70 -11.36
N GLN A 42 -1.83 -20.90 -10.97
CA GLN A 42 -1.53 -21.53 -9.69
C GLN A 42 -2.10 -20.74 -8.50
N LEU A 43 -2.10 -19.40 -8.58
CA LEU A 43 -2.64 -18.57 -7.52
C LEU A 43 -4.12 -18.90 -7.29
N ASP A 44 -4.92 -18.99 -8.35
CA ASP A 44 -6.35 -19.34 -8.25
C ASP A 44 -6.56 -20.72 -7.62
N VAL A 45 -5.76 -21.71 -8.02
CA VAL A 45 -5.85 -23.08 -7.48
C VAL A 45 -5.47 -23.11 -6.00
N CYS A 46 -4.41 -22.41 -5.61
CA CYS A 46 -3.98 -22.32 -4.22
C CYS A 46 -4.99 -21.55 -3.36
N GLU A 47 -5.50 -20.41 -3.82
CA GLU A 47 -6.55 -19.64 -3.13
C GLU A 47 -7.84 -20.45 -2.97
N PHE A 48 -8.22 -21.21 -4.01
CA PHE A 48 -9.36 -22.11 -3.93
C PHE A 48 -9.12 -23.20 -2.88
N LEU A 49 -8.07 -23.99 -3.04
CA LEU A 49 -7.81 -25.17 -2.19
C LEU A 49 -7.53 -24.81 -0.74
N TRP A 50 -6.78 -23.73 -0.50
CA TRP A 50 -6.20 -23.44 0.81
C TRP A 50 -6.96 -22.36 1.59
N TYR A 51 -7.86 -21.60 0.96
CA TYR A 51 -8.63 -20.56 1.63
C TYR A 51 -10.14 -20.68 1.37
N THR A 52 -10.57 -20.71 0.11
CA THR A 52 -12.00 -20.73 -0.23
C THR A 52 -12.69 -22.05 0.14
N LEU A 53 -12.07 -23.18 -0.21
CA LEU A 53 -12.58 -24.52 0.07
C LEU A 53 -12.84 -24.73 1.58
N PRO A 54 -11.87 -24.52 2.50
CA PRO A 54 -12.10 -24.76 3.92
C PRO A 54 -13.08 -23.78 4.59
N LEU A 55 -13.24 -22.56 4.06
CA LEU A 55 -14.06 -21.51 4.70
C LEU A 55 -15.47 -21.37 4.15
N LYS A 56 -15.65 -21.61 2.85
CA LYS A 56 -16.90 -21.27 2.13
C LYS A 56 -17.64 -22.49 1.58
N VAL A 57 -16.93 -23.59 1.37
CA VAL A 57 -17.50 -24.79 0.75
C VAL A 57 -17.74 -25.84 1.84
N GLY A 58 -18.95 -26.38 1.90
CA GLY A 58 -19.29 -27.47 2.82
C GLY A 58 -18.86 -28.84 2.28
N GLY A 59 -18.77 -29.84 3.16
CA GLY A 59 -18.52 -31.24 2.78
C GLY A 59 -17.13 -31.75 3.17
N ASP A 60 -16.70 -32.82 2.51
CA ASP A 60 -15.38 -33.41 2.70
C ASP A 60 -14.36 -32.68 1.82
N HIS A 61 -13.58 -31.78 2.43
CA HIS A 61 -12.61 -30.94 1.72
C HIS A 61 -11.48 -31.77 1.08
N GLU A 62 -11.02 -32.85 1.71
CA GLU A 62 -9.97 -33.71 1.12
C GLU A 62 -10.52 -34.42 -0.14
N ARG A 63 -11.79 -34.85 -0.11
CA ARG A 63 -12.45 -35.46 -1.28
C ARG A 63 -12.73 -34.44 -2.39
N LEU A 64 -13.18 -33.23 -2.07
CA LEU A 64 -13.38 -32.15 -3.05
C LEU A 64 -12.07 -31.77 -3.74
N ALA A 65 -10.99 -31.59 -2.98
CA ALA A 65 -9.66 -31.33 -3.53
C ALA A 65 -9.22 -32.44 -4.49
N ARG A 66 -9.32 -33.71 -4.09
CA ARG A 66 -8.97 -34.86 -4.95
C ARG A 66 -9.81 -34.92 -6.22
N SER A 67 -11.11 -34.64 -6.11
CA SER A 67 -12.02 -34.66 -7.27
C SER A 67 -11.67 -33.57 -8.27
N LEU A 68 -11.33 -32.37 -7.79
CA LEU A 68 -10.78 -31.30 -8.63
C LEU A 68 -9.47 -31.74 -9.29
N GLY A 69 -8.56 -32.37 -8.53
CA GLY A 69 -7.29 -32.87 -9.04
C GLY A 69 -7.47 -33.85 -10.21
N ARG A 70 -8.46 -34.75 -10.12
CA ARG A 70 -8.81 -35.67 -11.21
C ARG A 70 -9.31 -34.95 -12.46
N LEU A 71 -10.20 -33.97 -12.29
CA LEU A 71 -10.72 -33.17 -13.41
C LEU A 71 -9.59 -32.40 -14.11
N LEU A 72 -8.70 -31.77 -13.34
CA LEU A 72 -7.56 -31.03 -13.87
C LEU A 72 -6.58 -31.95 -14.61
N ALA A 73 -6.33 -33.16 -14.09
CA ALA A 73 -5.50 -34.15 -14.78
C ALA A 73 -6.12 -34.60 -16.12
N LEU A 74 -7.44 -34.81 -16.17
CA LEU A 74 -8.15 -35.10 -17.44
C LEU A 74 -8.03 -33.94 -18.44
N GLY A 75 -8.01 -32.71 -17.93
CA GLY A 75 -7.80 -31.50 -18.74
C GLY A 75 -6.36 -31.24 -19.18
N GLY A 76 -5.39 -32.10 -18.82
CA GLY A 76 -3.96 -31.88 -19.12
C GLY A 76 -3.33 -30.75 -18.31
N LEU A 77 -3.84 -30.51 -17.10
CA LEU A 77 -3.35 -29.51 -16.15
C LEU A 77 -2.65 -30.21 -14.97
N GLU A 78 -1.69 -31.10 -15.25
CA GLU A 78 -1.09 -32.02 -14.27
C GLU A 78 -0.43 -31.29 -13.11
N ARG A 79 0.13 -30.11 -13.36
CA ARG A 79 0.76 -29.29 -12.32
C ARG A 79 -0.26 -28.79 -11.30
N TYR A 80 -1.43 -28.36 -11.75
CA TYR A 80 -2.50 -27.92 -10.86
C TYR A 80 -3.15 -29.12 -10.16
N ALA A 81 -3.32 -30.24 -10.87
CA ALA A 81 -3.75 -31.50 -10.26
C ALA A 81 -2.81 -31.96 -9.13
N ALA A 82 -1.49 -31.80 -9.30
CA ALA A 82 -0.51 -32.14 -8.28
C ALA A 82 -0.65 -31.29 -7.00
N LEU A 83 -1.13 -30.04 -7.11
CA LEU A 83 -1.42 -29.21 -5.93
C LEU A 83 -2.59 -29.79 -5.14
N CYS A 84 -3.65 -30.25 -5.82
CA CYS A 84 -4.82 -30.85 -5.17
C CYS A 84 -4.48 -32.04 -4.28
N ASP A 85 -3.57 -32.92 -4.74
CA ASP A 85 -3.14 -34.12 -4.02
C ASP A 85 -1.87 -33.90 -3.18
N SER A 86 -1.40 -32.66 -3.03
CA SER A 86 -0.15 -32.38 -2.34
C SER A 86 -0.24 -32.61 -0.81
N PRO A 87 0.88 -33.00 -0.16
CA PRO A 87 0.95 -33.05 1.29
C PRO A 87 0.63 -31.69 1.94
N THR A 88 1.02 -30.59 1.28
CA THR A 88 0.75 -29.22 1.72
C THR A 88 -0.75 -28.93 1.78
N THR A 89 -1.50 -29.23 0.70
CA THR A 89 -2.97 -29.07 0.68
C THR A 89 -3.63 -29.88 1.78
N THR A 90 -3.24 -31.15 1.91
CA THR A 90 -3.77 -32.04 2.96
C THR A 90 -3.50 -31.48 4.36
N GLN A 91 -2.30 -30.96 4.59
CA GLN A 91 -1.91 -30.40 5.88
C GLN A 91 -2.72 -29.14 6.22
N ILE A 92 -2.88 -28.20 5.28
CA ILE A 92 -3.63 -26.96 5.48
C ILE A 92 -5.10 -27.26 5.79
N LEU A 93 -5.75 -28.12 5.00
CA LEU A 93 -7.14 -28.52 5.23
C LEU A 93 -7.34 -29.16 6.60
N ARG A 94 -6.38 -29.99 7.05
CA ARG A 94 -6.41 -30.58 8.39
C ARG A 94 -6.17 -29.56 9.49
N THR A 95 -5.32 -28.56 9.28
CA THR A 95 -5.10 -27.47 10.23
C THR A 95 -6.38 -26.66 10.41
N TYR A 96 -7.10 -26.32 9.33
CA TYR A 96 -8.43 -25.70 9.45
C TYR A 96 -9.40 -26.56 10.29
N ALA A 97 -9.46 -27.87 10.00
CA ALA A 97 -10.38 -28.78 10.68
C ALA A 97 -10.05 -29.03 12.17
N ARG A 98 -8.77 -28.97 12.56
CA ARG A 98 -8.30 -29.34 13.91
C ARG A 98 -8.00 -28.14 14.80
N ASP A 99 -7.35 -27.14 14.23
CA ASP A 99 -6.73 -26.02 14.96
C ASP A 99 -7.50 -24.70 14.74
N GLY A 100 -8.44 -24.68 13.80
CA GLY A 100 -9.36 -23.57 13.55
C GLY A 100 -8.91 -22.61 12.44
N GLU A 101 -9.74 -21.60 12.18
CA GLU A 101 -9.60 -20.66 11.07
C GLU A 101 -8.30 -19.84 11.10
N ASP A 102 -7.89 -19.34 12.26
CA ASP A 102 -6.68 -18.52 12.39
C ASP A 102 -5.42 -19.33 12.07
N ALA A 103 -5.33 -20.55 12.61
CA ALA A 103 -4.22 -21.47 12.35
C ALA A 103 -4.18 -21.91 10.89
N GLY A 104 -5.35 -22.23 10.32
CA GLY A 104 -5.48 -22.58 8.90
C GLY A 104 -5.05 -21.44 7.98
N THR A 105 -5.49 -20.21 8.28
CA THR A 105 -5.16 -19.01 7.50
C THR A 105 -3.67 -18.70 7.56
N THR A 106 -3.03 -18.90 8.72
CA THR A 106 -1.57 -18.76 8.86
C THR A 106 -0.83 -19.80 8.01
N ALA A 107 -1.21 -21.07 8.10
CA ALA A 107 -0.60 -22.14 7.32
C ALA A 107 -0.79 -21.94 5.80
N TYR A 108 -1.94 -21.42 5.39
CA TYR A 108 -2.22 -21.00 4.02
C TYR A 108 -1.27 -19.90 3.55
N GLN A 109 -1.12 -18.81 4.32
CA GLN A 109 -0.26 -17.69 3.95
C GLN A 109 1.21 -18.12 3.80
N GLU A 110 1.70 -18.93 4.73
CA GLU A 110 3.06 -19.48 4.68
C GLU A 110 3.28 -20.36 3.44
N ALA A 111 2.33 -21.25 3.14
CA ALA A 111 2.41 -22.12 1.97
C ALA A 111 2.32 -21.34 0.66
N LEU A 112 1.50 -20.30 0.61
CA LEU A 112 1.35 -19.46 -0.58
C LEU A 112 2.60 -18.64 -0.86
N GLU A 113 3.26 -18.06 0.14
CA GLU A 113 4.56 -17.40 -0.04
C GLU A 113 5.62 -18.39 -0.56
N ALA A 114 5.62 -19.64 -0.06
CA ALA A 114 6.55 -20.68 -0.48
C ALA A 114 6.39 -21.12 -1.95
N THR A 115 5.25 -20.84 -2.59
CA THR A 115 5.06 -21.11 -4.02
C THR A 115 5.93 -20.22 -4.92
N GLY A 116 6.32 -19.04 -4.43
CA GLY A 116 7.02 -18.03 -5.21
C GLY A 116 6.17 -17.27 -6.22
N VAL A 117 4.89 -17.63 -6.41
CA VAL A 117 4.00 -16.96 -7.38
C VAL A 117 3.37 -15.68 -6.86
N LEU A 118 3.50 -15.38 -5.55
CA LEU A 118 3.03 -14.10 -5.01
C LEU A 118 3.94 -12.95 -5.45
N PRO A 119 3.38 -11.88 -6.05
CA PRO A 119 4.12 -10.66 -6.33
C PRO A 119 4.66 -10.02 -5.04
N PRO A 120 5.99 -9.87 -4.87
CA PRO A 120 6.52 -9.10 -3.76
C PRO A 120 6.19 -7.61 -3.88
N ASP A 121 6.25 -6.89 -2.76
CA ASP A 121 6.31 -5.41 -2.76
C ASP A 121 7.52 -4.94 -3.60
N VAL A 122 7.36 -3.82 -4.30
CA VAL A 122 8.42 -3.15 -5.06
C VAL A 122 8.59 -1.71 -4.57
N PRO A 123 9.72 -1.04 -4.85
CA PRO A 123 9.92 0.35 -4.39
C PRO A 123 8.82 1.32 -4.82
N ASP A 124 8.21 1.09 -6.00
CA ASP A 124 7.17 1.96 -6.56
C ASP A 124 5.75 1.61 -6.05
N LEU A 125 5.54 0.41 -5.52
CA LEU A 125 4.22 -0.09 -5.12
C LEU A 125 4.32 -1.12 -3.99
N ARG A 126 3.59 -0.84 -2.92
CA ARG A 126 3.27 -1.83 -1.89
C ARG A 126 1.84 -2.30 -2.05
N TRP A 127 1.63 -3.60 -1.99
CA TRP A 127 0.31 -4.22 -2.17
C TRP A 127 -0.61 -3.95 -0.98
N SER A 128 -1.87 -3.66 -1.27
CA SER A 128 -2.94 -3.48 -0.30
C SER A 128 -3.41 -4.83 0.23
N MET A 129 -3.79 -4.90 1.51
CA MET A 129 -4.56 -6.03 2.03
C MET A 129 -5.99 -6.05 1.46
N ILE A 130 -6.51 -4.89 1.06
CA ILE A 130 -7.82 -4.75 0.41
C ILE A 130 -7.64 -4.03 -0.93
N MET A 131 -7.49 -4.83 -1.98
CA MET A 131 -7.28 -4.35 -3.35
C MET A 131 -8.61 -3.91 -3.98
N GLY A 132 -8.57 -2.87 -4.82
CA GLY A 132 -9.65 -2.61 -5.77
C GLY A 132 -9.43 -3.38 -7.08
N PRO A 133 -10.35 -3.26 -8.05
CA PRO A 133 -10.28 -4.01 -9.30
C PRO A 133 -8.97 -3.85 -10.08
N GLU A 134 -8.42 -2.64 -10.17
CA GLU A 134 -7.18 -2.39 -10.94
C GLU A 134 -5.96 -2.98 -10.21
N GLU A 135 -5.94 -2.88 -8.87
CA GLU A 135 -4.87 -3.44 -8.05
C GLU A 135 -4.91 -4.97 -8.04
N LEU A 136 -6.10 -5.57 -7.94
CA LEU A 136 -6.29 -7.01 -8.04
C LEU A 136 -5.88 -7.53 -9.42
N GLY A 137 -6.29 -6.84 -10.50
CA GLY A 137 -5.90 -7.19 -11.86
C GLY A 137 -4.38 -7.16 -12.06
N ALA A 138 -3.70 -6.13 -11.53
CA ALA A 138 -2.25 -6.03 -11.55
C ALA A 138 -1.58 -7.17 -10.75
N HIS A 139 -2.12 -7.51 -9.58
CA HIS A 139 -1.60 -8.57 -8.72
C HIS A 139 -1.68 -9.94 -9.42
N VAL A 140 -2.85 -10.29 -9.98
CA VAL A 140 -3.05 -11.53 -10.74
C VAL A 140 -2.14 -11.58 -11.97
N ALA A 141 -2.03 -10.48 -12.73
CA ALA A 141 -1.16 -10.42 -13.90
C ALA A 141 0.33 -10.58 -13.56
N CYS A 142 0.79 -10.03 -12.43
CA CYS A 142 2.14 -10.24 -11.93
C CYS A 142 2.36 -11.68 -11.46
N SER A 143 1.37 -12.28 -10.80
CA SER A 143 1.44 -13.66 -10.33
C SER A 143 1.57 -14.64 -11.49
N ALA A 144 0.76 -14.49 -12.53
CA ALA A 144 0.84 -15.31 -13.75
C ALA A 144 2.21 -15.22 -14.43
N ALA A 145 2.85 -14.04 -14.40
CA ALA A 145 4.19 -13.87 -14.98
C ALA A 145 5.29 -14.50 -14.14
N LEU A 146 5.19 -14.41 -12.81
CA LEU A 146 6.08 -15.12 -11.90
C LEU A 146 5.97 -16.62 -12.10
N GLU A 147 4.74 -17.13 -12.19
CA GLU A 147 4.47 -18.54 -12.47
C GLU A 147 5.11 -18.98 -13.80
N LEU A 148 4.90 -18.24 -14.88
CA LEU A 148 5.48 -18.56 -16.18
C LEU A 148 7.02 -18.61 -16.13
N ALA A 149 7.65 -17.69 -15.40
CA ALA A 149 9.09 -17.65 -15.28
C ALA A 149 9.64 -18.78 -14.38
N ILE A 150 8.91 -19.18 -13.34
CA ILE A 150 9.23 -20.38 -12.55
C ILE A 150 9.16 -21.62 -13.44
N LEU A 151 8.15 -21.70 -14.31
CA LEU A 151 7.97 -22.81 -15.25
C LEU A 151 9.07 -22.90 -16.31
N SER A 152 9.64 -21.78 -16.74
CA SER A 152 10.76 -21.78 -17.70
C SER A 152 12.08 -22.22 -17.06
N GLY A 153 12.15 -22.35 -15.73
CA GLY A 153 13.35 -22.74 -14.99
C GLY A 153 14.42 -21.64 -14.96
N GLU A 154 14.04 -20.40 -15.28
CA GLU A 154 14.94 -19.24 -15.22
C GLU A 154 15.18 -18.82 -13.76
N GLU A 155 16.44 -18.52 -13.43
CA GLU A 155 16.75 -17.86 -12.16
C GLU A 155 16.23 -16.42 -12.23
N ILE A 156 15.16 -16.14 -11.51
CA ILE A 156 14.48 -14.83 -11.53
C ILE A 156 14.69 -14.04 -10.23
N ASP A 157 15.01 -12.76 -10.41
CA ASP A 157 14.76 -11.76 -9.38
C ASP A 157 13.26 -11.41 -9.40
N ARG A 158 12.50 -11.96 -8.44
CA ARG A 158 11.05 -11.74 -8.30
C ARG A 158 10.71 -10.25 -8.20
N VAL A 159 11.49 -9.46 -7.47
CA VAL A 159 11.25 -8.02 -7.28
C VAL A 159 11.45 -7.29 -8.60
N ALA A 160 12.54 -7.60 -9.33
CA ALA A 160 12.79 -6.99 -10.64
C ALA A 160 11.72 -7.38 -11.67
N LEU A 161 11.29 -8.64 -11.69
CA LEU A 161 10.24 -9.11 -12.60
C LEU A 161 8.90 -8.43 -12.32
N THR A 162 8.45 -8.40 -11.06
CA THR A 162 7.22 -7.70 -10.66
C THR A 162 7.28 -6.22 -11.01
N ARG A 163 8.41 -5.55 -10.71
CA ARG A 163 8.58 -4.13 -11.05
C ARG A 163 8.49 -3.89 -12.56
N ARG A 164 9.14 -4.73 -13.37
CA ARG A 164 9.06 -4.67 -14.83
C ARG A 164 7.62 -4.85 -15.31
N TRP A 165 6.93 -5.87 -14.81
CA TRP A 165 5.54 -6.17 -15.19
C TRP A 165 4.56 -5.05 -14.85
N LEU A 166 4.81 -4.34 -13.75
CA LEU A 166 4.03 -3.20 -13.30
C LEU A 166 4.28 -1.94 -14.13
N THR A 167 5.51 -1.71 -14.58
CA THR A 167 5.94 -0.43 -15.18
C THR A 167 5.93 -0.43 -16.71
N GLU A 168 6.00 -1.60 -17.36
CA GLU A 168 5.98 -1.69 -18.81
C GLU A 168 4.61 -1.32 -19.40
N PRO A 169 4.58 -0.48 -20.47
CA PRO A 169 3.37 -0.20 -21.24
C PRO A 169 2.77 -1.47 -21.87
N ARG A 170 1.44 -1.57 -21.83
CA ARG A 170 0.68 -2.74 -22.26
C ARG A 170 -0.38 -2.40 -23.29
N ALA A 171 -0.42 -3.16 -24.38
CA ALA A 171 -1.38 -2.94 -25.46
C ALA A 171 -2.81 -3.19 -25.00
N GLU A 172 -3.02 -4.22 -24.18
CA GLU A 172 -4.29 -4.57 -23.56
C GLU A 172 -4.82 -3.49 -22.60
N LEU A 173 -3.93 -2.63 -22.08
CA LEU A 173 -4.27 -1.48 -21.24
C LEU A 173 -4.31 -0.16 -22.03
N GLY A 174 -4.29 -0.20 -23.37
CA GLY A 174 -4.30 1.00 -24.21
C GLY A 174 -2.98 1.75 -24.25
N GLY A 175 -1.86 1.06 -24.02
CA GLY A 175 -0.52 1.66 -23.92
C GLY A 175 -0.15 2.17 -22.53
N ASP A 176 -1.01 1.94 -21.53
CA ASP A 176 -0.73 2.28 -20.13
C ASP A 176 0.00 1.13 -19.40
N SER A 177 0.45 1.39 -18.17
CA SER A 177 1.08 0.39 -17.29
C SER A 177 0.15 0.02 -16.12
N TRP A 178 0.32 -1.19 -15.56
CA TRP A 178 -0.43 -1.58 -14.37
C TRP A 178 -0.19 -0.63 -13.19
N LEU A 179 1.04 -0.16 -13.01
CA LEU A 179 1.38 0.78 -11.95
C LEU A 179 0.54 2.07 -12.03
N ASN A 180 0.37 2.62 -13.24
CA ASN A 180 -0.45 3.81 -13.44
C ASN A 180 -1.93 3.53 -13.16
N ARG A 181 -2.46 2.37 -13.56
CA ARG A 181 -3.84 1.96 -13.26
C ARG A 181 -4.09 1.86 -11.76
N VAL A 182 -3.18 1.20 -11.03
CA VAL A 182 -3.26 1.10 -9.55
C VAL A 182 -3.18 2.47 -8.90
N HIS A 183 -2.24 3.33 -9.34
CA HIS A 183 -2.13 4.69 -8.82
C HIS A 183 -3.37 5.53 -9.10
N GLY A 184 -3.93 5.44 -10.31
CA GLY A 184 -5.16 6.13 -10.69
C GLY A 184 -6.34 5.68 -9.84
N GLU A 185 -6.49 4.38 -9.59
CA GLU A 185 -7.55 3.85 -8.73
C GLU A 185 -7.41 4.35 -7.28
N ARG A 186 -6.20 4.30 -6.72
CA ARG A 186 -5.93 4.78 -5.35
C ARG A 186 -6.18 6.28 -5.22
N LEU A 187 -5.74 7.08 -6.20
CA LEU A 187 -5.98 8.52 -6.25
C LEU A 187 -7.48 8.85 -6.35
N ASN A 188 -8.20 8.24 -7.28
CA ASN A 188 -9.64 8.45 -7.44
C ASN A 188 -10.37 8.12 -6.12
N ARG A 189 -10.05 6.98 -5.51
CA ARG A 189 -10.63 6.61 -4.21
C ARG A 189 -10.27 7.61 -3.10
N TRP A 190 -9.02 8.08 -3.06
CA TRP A 190 -8.60 9.10 -2.11
C TRP A 190 -9.39 10.39 -2.32
N VAL A 191 -9.61 10.86 -3.55
CA VAL A 191 -10.45 12.04 -3.86
C VAL A 191 -11.89 11.84 -3.41
N LEU A 192 -12.45 10.65 -3.61
CA LEU A 192 -13.79 10.26 -3.18
C LEU A 192 -13.96 10.07 -1.66
N GLY A 193 -12.98 10.50 -0.87
CA GLY A 193 -12.95 10.45 0.59
C GLY A 193 -14.19 11.04 1.31
N ARG A 194 -14.14 11.01 2.65
CA ARG A 194 -15.28 11.35 3.50
C ARG A 194 -15.61 12.85 3.39
N GLY A 195 -16.90 13.19 3.45
CA GLY A 195 -17.37 14.57 3.50
C GLY A 195 -17.41 15.29 2.12
N PRO A 196 -18.50 16.03 1.80
CA PRO A 196 -18.60 16.77 0.55
C PRO A 196 -17.57 17.91 0.43
N ALA A 197 -17.31 18.64 1.52
CA ALA A 197 -16.35 19.74 1.54
C ALA A 197 -14.91 19.29 1.25
N ARG A 198 -14.51 18.16 1.85
CA ARG A 198 -13.19 17.57 1.60
C ARG A 198 -13.07 17.02 0.19
N ARG A 199 -14.13 16.40 -0.36
CA ARG A 199 -14.16 15.95 -1.76
C ARG A 199 -13.99 17.11 -2.75
N GLU A 200 -14.70 18.21 -2.52
CA GLU A 200 -14.58 19.42 -3.34
C GLU A 200 -13.15 19.97 -3.31
N LEU A 201 -12.54 20.02 -2.12
CA LEU A 201 -11.15 20.45 -1.97
C LEU A 201 -10.14 19.49 -2.64
N ALA A 202 -10.39 18.18 -2.59
CA ALA A 202 -9.49 17.17 -3.14
C ALA A 202 -9.59 17.03 -4.67
N GLN A 203 -10.71 17.42 -5.29
CA GLN A 203 -10.97 17.21 -6.72
C GLN A 203 -9.86 17.76 -7.64
N PRO A 204 -9.32 18.99 -7.45
CA PRO A 204 -8.23 19.49 -8.29
C PRO A 204 -6.93 18.68 -8.18
N PHE A 205 -6.77 17.93 -7.09
CA PHE A 205 -5.56 17.16 -6.83
C PHE A 205 -5.52 15.82 -7.55
N GLU A 206 -6.64 15.32 -8.09
CA GLU A 206 -6.66 14.07 -8.87
C GLU A 206 -5.62 14.09 -10.00
N VAL A 207 -5.61 15.17 -10.78
CA VAL A 207 -4.68 15.35 -11.90
C VAL A 207 -3.29 15.76 -11.39
N ARG A 208 -3.22 16.68 -10.41
CA ARG A 208 -1.95 17.23 -9.89
C ARG A 208 -1.08 16.16 -9.22
N LEU A 209 -1.72 15.16 -8.63
CA LEU A 209 -1.05 14.07 -7.93
C LEU A 209 -0.87 12.84 -8.80
N HIS A 210 -1.19 12.85 -10.10
CA HIS A 210 -1.04 11.69 -10.98
C HIS A 210 0.43 11.40 -11.35
N ALA A 211 1.23 12.44 -11.56
CA ALA A 211 2.65 12.31 -11.84
C ALA A 211 3.50 12.25 -10.55
N PRO A 212 4.65 11.56 -10.54
CA PRO A 212 5.62 11.65 -9.46
C PRO A 212 6.06 13.10 -9.21
N ILE A 213 6.20 13.48 -7.95
CA ILE A 213 6.69 14.81 -7.57
C ILE A 213 8.22 14.76 -7.48
N PRO A 214 8.96 15.58 -8.26
CA PRO A 214 10.41 15.55 -8.25
C PRO A 214 10.95 15.99 -6.89
N HIS A 215 11.95 15.25 -6.38
CA HIS A 215 12.60 15.61 -5.13
C HIS A 215 13.26 16.99 -5.22
N GLN A 216 13.25 17.72 -4.11
CA GLN A 216 13.90 19.02 -4.00
C GLN A 216 14.94 18.99 -2.87
N PRO A 217 15.97 19.85 -2.93
CA PRO A 217 16.89 20.00 -1.81
C PRO A 217 16.16 20.51 -0.57
N LEU A 218 16.60 20.05 0.60
CA LEU A 218 16.16 20.52 1.92
C LEU A 218 17.34 21.17 2.66
N PRO A 219 17.67 22.45 2.38
CA PRO A 219 18.94 23.04 2.81
C PRO A 219 19.10 23.13 4.33
N ALA A 220 18.03 23.43 5.06
CA ALA A 220 18.04 23.47 6.52
C ALA A 220 18.45 22.13 7.13
N LEU A 221 17.76 21.06 6.72
CA LEU A 221 18.03 19.70 7.19
C LEU A 221 19.40 19.21 6.74
N HIS A 222 19.76 19.42 5.47
CA HIS A 222 21.07 19.05 4.93
C HIS A 222 22.19 19.71 5.73
N ARG A 223 22.12 21.03 5.97
CA ARG A 223 23.11 21.78 6.73
C ARG A 223 23.24 21.26 8.16
N LEU A 224 22.12 21.00 8.85
CA LEU A 224 22.15 20.47 10.21
C LEU A 224 22.88 19.13 10.26
N LEU A 225 22.54 18.21 9.36
CA LEU A 225 23.17 16.89 9.31
C LEU A 225 24.64 17.00 8.90
N THR A 226 25.01 17.87 7.96
CA THR A 226 26.42 18.11 7.60
C THR A 226 27.23 18.54 8.81
N LEU A 227 26.73 19.51 9.59
CA LEU A 227 27.41 19.97 10.80
C LEU A 227 27.54 18.85 11.84
N ALA A 228 26.47 18.08 12.05
CA ALA A 228 26.48 16.91 12.95
C ALA A 228 27.42 15.77 12.49
N SER A 229 27.73 15.72 11.19
CA SER A 229 28.67 14.74 10.62
C SER A 229 30.13 15.13 10.80
N SER A 230 30.43 16.43 10.84
CA SER A 230 31.78 16.94 11.08
C SER A 230 32.15 16.99 12.56
N GLU A 231 31.18 17.29 13.43
CA GLU A 231 31.42 17.43 14.86
C GLU A 231 30.17 17.15 15.70
N SER A 232 30.35 16.92 17.00
CA SER A 232 29.22 16.83 17.93
C SER A 232 28.59 18.20 18.14
N LEU A 233 27.28 18.34 17.91
CA LEU A 233 26.56 19.60 18.10
C LEU A 233 26.14 19.78 19.57
N PRO A 234 26.06 21.02 20.09
CA PRO A 234 25.44 21.25 21.39
C PRO A 234 23.94 20.95 21.32
N LEU A 235 23.38 20.42 22.41
CA LEU A 235 21.94 20.16 22.49
C LEU A 235 21.09 21.44 22.34
N ARG A 236 21.60 22.56 22.86
CA ARG A 236 21.00 23.89 22.63
C ARG A 236 21.57 24.46 21.34
N LEU A 237 20.85 24.27 20.24
CA LEU A 237 21.08 25.01 19.00
C LEU A 237 20.70 26.49 19.17
N ALA A 238 20.88 27.30 18.13
CA ALA A 238 20.46 28.71 18.11
C ALA A 238 19.02 28.88 18.64
N PRO A 239 18.72 29.96 19.39
CA PRO A 239 17.49 30.07 20.18
C PRO A 239 16.26 30.48 19.35
N SER A 240 16.14 29.99 18.11
CA SER A 240 14.95 30.21 17.30
C SER A 240 13.98 29.03 17.43
N PRO A 241 12.65 29.27 17.44
CA PRO A 241 11.66 28.20 17.44
C PRO A 241 11.86 27.22 16.28
N GLU A 242 12.24 27.71 15.10
CA GLU A 242 12.48 26.92 13.88
C GLU A 242 13.68 26.00 14.05
N ALA A 243 14.78 26.50 14.63
CA ALA A 243 15.97 25.70 14.89
C ALA A 243 15.71 24.59 15.93
N LEU A 244 14.90 24.90 16.96
CA LEU A 244 14.48 23.91 17.95
C LEU A 244 13.62 22.82 17.30
N ARG A 245 12.63 23.21 16.48
CA ARG A 245 11.74 22.28 15.80
C ARG A 245 12.48 21.44 14.76
N LEU A 246 13.41 22.02 13.99
CA LEU A 246 14.23 21.29 13.02
C LEU A 246 15.09 20.23 13.71
N ARG A 247 15.65 20.55 14.89
CA ARG A 247 16.35 19.57 15.73
C ARG A 247 15.44 18.44 16.16
N GLU A 248 14.24 18.76 16.67
CA GLU A 248 13.26 17.76 17.11
C GLU A 248 12.86 16.84 15.96
N VAL A 249 12.63 17.38 14.75
CA VAL A 249 12.39 16.58 13.55
C VAL A 249 13.58 15.66 13.25
N ALA A 250 14.81 16.18 13.28
CA ALA A 250 15.99 15.38 13.00
C ALA A 250 16.27 14.29 14.06
N GLU A 251 15.98 14.57 15.33
CA GLU A 251 16.22 13.68 16.48
C GLU A 251 15.10 12.65 16.65
N HIS A 252 13.85 13.09 16.74
CA HIS A 252 12.71 12.25 17.12
C HIS A 252 11.92 11.71 15.92
N ASP A 253 11.97 12.38 14.78
CA ASP A 253 11.13 12.01 13.63
C ASP A 253 11.90 11.26 12.56
N LEU A 254 13.11 11.73 12.26
CA LEU A 254 13.99 11.09 11.29
C LEU A 254 14.92 10.07 11.94
N GLY A 255 15.12 10.12 13.26
CA GLY A 255 16.16 9.33 13.94
C GLY A 255 17.57 9.60 13.39
N ALA A 256 17.77 10.75 12.73
CA ALA A 256 18.99 11.14 12.05
C ALA A 256 20.05 11.67 13.04
N LEU A 257 19.60 12.14 14.20
CA LEU A 257 20.44 12.57 15.32
C LEU A 257 20.11 11.76 16.57
N LEU A 258 21.13 11.51 17.39
CA LEU A 258 21.00 10.89 18.70
C LEU A 258 21.58 11.83 19.76
N ARG A 259 20.87 11.94 20.88
CA ARG A 259 21.34 12.66 22.06
C ARG A 259 22.37 11.84 22.83
N ASP A 260 23.56 12.40 23.00
CA ASP A 260 24.63 11.90 23.85
C ASP A 260 24.93 12.95 24.94
N GLY A 261 24.25 12.81 26.08
CA GLY A 261 24.31 13.77 27.19
C GLY A 261 23.85 15.18 26.80
N SER A 262 24.81 16.12 26.74
CA SER A 262 24.61 17.52 26.35
C SER A 262 24.90 17.80 24.88
N LYS A 263 25.17 16.75 24.09
CA LYS A 263 25.54 16.82 22.69
C LYS A 263 24.58 16.03 21.81
N LEU A 264 24.56 16.36 20.52
CA LEU A 264 23.90 15.61 19.46
C LEU A 264 24.96 15.03 18.53
N THR A 265 24.76 13.78 18.15
CA THR A 265 25.65 13.04 17.24
C THR A 265 24.83 12.49 16.08
N ILE A 266 25.43 12.45 14.89
CA ILE A 266 24.76 11.88 13.72
C ILE A 266 24.67 10.35 13.82
N THR A 267 23.50 9.80 13.50
CA THR A 267 23.28 8.36 13.43
C THR A 267 23.68 7.80 12.06
N GLU A 268 23.66 6.48 11.89
CA GLU A 268 23.83 5.89 10.55
C GLU A 268 22.69 6.29 9.60
N GLU A 269 21.49 6.47 10.15
CA GLU A 269 20.36 7.01 9.40
C GLU A 269 20.64 8.43 8.89
N GLY A 270 21.13 9.31 9.76
CA GLY A 270 21.51 10.66 9.36
C GLY A 270 22.59 10.68 8.25
N ARG A 271 23.57 9.77 8.33
CA ARG A 271 24.58 9.60 7.25
C ARG A 271 23.99 9.05 5.96
N ARG A 272 22.99 8.17 6.04
CA ARG A 272 22.27 7.65 4.87
C ARG A 272 21.49 8.77 4.18
N LEU A 273 20.71 9.56 4.92
CA LEU A 273 19.95 10.69 4.39
C LEU A 273 20.89 11.75 3.75
N LEU A 274 22.04 12.04 4.37
CA LEU A 274 23.03 12.95 3.78
C LEU A 274 23.58 12.50 2.43
N ARG A 275 23.72 11.19 2.22
CA ARG A 275 24.24 10.62 0.97
C ARG A 275 23.18 10.55 -0.14
N SER A 276 21.89 10.61 0.20
CA SER A 276 20.78 10.49 -0.74
C SER A 276 19.76 11.61 -0.57
N PRO A 277 19.85 12.70 -1.38
CA PRO A 277 18.88 13.78 -1.37
C PRO A 277 17.45 13.32 -1.65
N GLU A 278 17.29 12.27 -2.47
CA GLU A 278 16.00 11.66 -2.77
C GLU A 278 15.37 11.00 -1.53
N GLN A 279 16.15 10.20 -0.78
CA GLN A 279 15.66 9.62 0.48
C GLN A 279 15.38 10.70 1.52
N MET A 280 16.27 11.71 1.64
CA MET A 280 16.04 12.84 2.54
C MET A 280 14.72 13.54 2.25
N TRP A 281 14.43 13.81 0.96
CA TRP A 281 13.15 14.37 0.53
C TRP A 281 11.99 13.45 0.88
N ALA A 282 12.03 12.19 0.44
CA ALA A 282 10.94 11.24 0.65
C ALA A 282 10.59 11.06 2.13
N THR A 283 11.60 10.86 2.98
CA THR A 283 11.42 10.73 4.42
C THR A 283 10.87 12.01 5.05
N ALA A 284 11.44 13.18 4.73
CA ALA A 284 10.97 14.45 5.29
C ALA A 284 9.54 14.81 4.88
N THR A 285 9.16 14.59 3.60
CA THR A 285 7.79 14.84 3.14
C THR A 285 6.79 13.83 3.70
N GLY A 286 7.20 12.57 3.90
CA GLY A 286 6.36 11.56 4.53
C GLY A 286 5.93 11.97 5.94
N LEU A 287 6.85 12.56 6.72
CA LEU A 287 6.56 13.03 8.08
C LEU A 287 5.43 14.07 8.19
N LEU A 288 5.08 14.75 7.10
CA LEU A 288 4.00 15.75 7.11
C LEU A 288 2.63 15.11 7.42
N LEU A 289 2.42 13.84 7.03
CA LEU A 289 1.17 13.11 7.26
C LEU A 289 1.34 11.77 8.00
N SER A 290 2.54 11.15 7.97
CA SER A 290 2.76 9.79 8.49
C SER A 290 2.88 9.67 10.02
N ARG A 291 3.05 10.77 10.76
CA ARG A 291 3.28 10.78 12.22
C ARG A 291 2.02 10.84 13.07
N VAL A 292 0.87 10.59 12.46
CA VAL A 292 -0.38 10.82 13.11
C VAL A 292 -0.97 9.50 13.60
N ASP A 293 -0.97 9.32 14.93
CA ASP A 293 -1.56 8.15 15.59
C ASP A 293 -3.11 8.22 15.63
N HIS A 294 -3.68 9.40 15.35
CA HIS A 294 -5.13 9.66 15.44
C HIS A 294 -5.71 10.12 14.10
N GLU A 295 -6.70 9.39 13.57
CA GLU A 295 -7.33 9.71 12.26
C GLU A 295 -7.78 11.18 12.14
N PHE A 296 -8.20 11.80 13.25
CA PHE A 296 -8.54 13.22 13.33
C PHE A 296 -7.38 14.15 12.94
N ASP A 297 -6.22 14.00 13.58
CA ASP A 297 -5.03 14.82 13.32
C ASP A 297 -4.58 14.68 11.86
N LEU A 298 -4.81 13.51 11.25
CA LEU A 298 -4.42 13.20 9.88
C LEU A 298 -5.34 13.96 8.93
N SER A 299 -6.64 13.93 9.19
CA SER A 299 -7.65 14.70 8.45
C SER A 299 -7.35 16.21 8.53
N VAL A 300 -7.02 16.73 9.72
CA VAL A 300 -6.61 18.14 9.92
C VAL A 300 -5.41 18.50 9.06
N ARG A 301 -4.34 17.69 9.11
CA ARG A 301 -3.12 17.97 8.36
C ARG A 301 -3.32 17.82 6.85
N GLU A 302 -4.10 16.84 6.41
CA GLU A 302 -4.43 16.64 5.00
C GLU A 302 -5.19 17.85 4.44
N ALA A 303 -6.25 18.29 5.14
CA ALA A 303 -7.03 19.46 4.74
C ALA A 303 -6.16 20.72 4.70
N ALA A 304 -5.30 20.93 5.70
CA ALA A 304 -4.38 22.06 5.74
C ALA A 304 -3.38 22.04 4.57
N LEU A 305 -2.79 20.87 4.25
CA LEU A 305 -1.88 20.75 3.11
C LEU A 305 -2.59 21.00 1.78
N MET A 306 -3.82 20.53 1.59
CA MET A 306 -4.59 20.81 0.37
C MET A 306 -4.88 22.32 0.23
N LEU A 307 -5.34 22.99 1.30
CA LEU A 307 -5.59 24.43 1.29
C LEU A 307 -4.33 25.24 0.98
N LEU A 308 -3.22 24.90 1.62
CA LEU A 308 -1.94 25.58 1.44
C LEU A 308 -1.32 25.30 0.06
N ALA A 309 -1.44 24.07 -0.45
CA ALA A 309 -0.91 23.67 -1.76
C ALA A 309 -1.69 24.31 -2.92
N ASP A 310 -2.91 24.81 -2.69
CA ASP A 310 -3.66 25.58 -3.67
C ASP A 310 -3.08 26.99 -3.92
N GLY A 311 -2.04 27.38 -3.19
CA GLY A 311 -1.36 28.66 -3.35
C GLY A 311 -2.06 29.84 -2.67
N SER A 312 -3.11 29.54 -1.88
CA SER A 312 -3.80 30.53 -1.07
C SER A 312 -2.91 31.04 0.06
N VAL A 313 -2.76 32.36 0.14
CA VAL A 313 -2.13 33.04 1.27
C VAL A 313 -3.21 33.29 2.31
N MET A 314 -3.00 32.81 3.54
CA MET A 314 -4.03 32.81 4.57
C MET A 314 -3.46 33.25 5.91
N SER A 315 -4.28 33.84 6.76
CA SER A 315 -3.90 34.01 8.18
C SER A 315 -4.02 32.68 8.94
N PRO A 316 -3.29 32.48 10.05
CA PRO A 316 -3.45 31.30 10.89
C PRO A 316 -4.90 31.04 11.33
N LEU A 317 -5.66 32.11 11.63
CA LEU A 317 -7.06 32.03 12.02
C LEU A 317 -7.97 31.58 10.86
N GLU A 318 -7.71 32.09 9.65
CA GLU A 318 -8.46 31.72 8.46
C GLU A 318 -8.20 30.26 8.07
N LEU A 319 -6.94 29.83 8.15
CA LEU A 319 -6.56 28.43 7.93
C LEU A 319 -7.25 27.51 8.94
N ASN A 320 -7.21 27.85 10.23
CA ASN A 320 -7.90 27.12 11.29
C ASN A 320 -9.40 27.00 11.00
N THR A 321 -10.05 28.10 10.63
CA THR A 321 -11.48 28.14 10.33
C THR A 321 -11.85 27.22 9.16
N ARG A 322 -11.15 27.32 8.03
CA ARG A 322 -11.44 26.48 6.85
C ARG A 322 -11.17 25.01 7.11
N VAL A 323 -10.10 24.69 7.85
CA VAL A 323 -9.82 23.30 8.25
C VAL A 323 -10.92 22.76 9.16
N ALA A 324 -11.41 23.55 10.12
CA ALA A 324 -12.53 23.16 10.98
C ALA A 324 -13.80 22.84 10.19
N GLU A 325 -14.12 23.63 9.16
CA GLU A 325 -15.28 23.39 8.28
C GLU A 325 -15.15 22.08 7.50
N ILE A 326 -13.98 21.82 6.94
CA ILE A 326 -13.71 20.61 6.15
C ILE A 326 -13.79 19.36 7.04
N VAL A 327 -13.03 19.36 8.14
CA VAL A 327 -12.95 18.25 9.10
C VAL A 327 -14.31 18.04 9.78
N GLY A 328 -15.04 19.12 10.09
CA GLY A 328 -16.41 19.08 10.57
C GLY A 328 -17.37 18.35 9.60
N GLY A 329 -17.21 18.59 8.30
CA GLY A 329 -17.97 17.93 7.24
C GLY A 329 -17.70 16.42 7.09
N GLU A 330 -16.65 15.89 7.74
CA GLU A 330 -16.33 14.47 7.78
C GLU A 330 -16.96 13.74 8.99
N GLY A 331 -17.65 14.47 9.87
CA GLY A 331 -18.30 13.93 11.08
C GLY A 331 -17.50 14.13 12.36
N TRP A 332 -16.36 14.84 12.30
CA TRP A 332 -15.64 15.30 13.49
C TRP A 332 -16.34 16.54 14.08
N HIS A 333 -16.23 16.76 15.38
CA HIS A 333 -16.95 17.85 16.05
C HIS A 333 -15.99 18.78 16.82
N PRO A 334 -15.08 19.49 16.12
CA PRO A 334 -14.04 20.29 16.77
C PRO A 334 -14.57 21.51 17.54
N ALA A 335 -15.75 22.03 17.18
CA ALA A 335 -16.35 23.20 17.83
C ALA A 335 -17.08 22.89 19.16
N THR A 336 -17.40 21.62 19.43
CA THR A 336 -18.23 21.21 20.58
C THR A 336 -17.68 19.99 21.34
N GLY A 337 -16.55 19.42 20.91
CA GLY A 337 -15.98 18.17 21.42
C GLY A 337 -14.59 18.30 22.09
N ARG A 338 -14.01 17.14 22.46
CA ARG A 338 -12.66 16.97 23.04
C ARG A 338 -11.51 17.17 22.02
N GLU A 339 -11.84 17.46 20.77
CA GLU A 339 -10.92 17.46 19.62
C GLU A 339 -10.53 18.89 19.25
N ASP A 340 -9.29 19.29 19.53
CA ASP A 340 -8.76 20.62 19.23
C ASP A 340 -7.87 20.59 17.98
N ILE A 341 -8.31 21.24 16.89
CA ILE A 341 -7.55 21.33 15.64
C ILE A 341 -6.28 22.19 15.75
N SER A 342 -6.17 23.05 16.77
CA SER A 342 -5.12 24.06 16.87
C SER A 342 -3.74 23.42 17.01
N ARG A 343 -3.65 22.34 17.80
CA ARG A 343 -2.41 21.61 18.01
C ARG A 343 -1.88 20.94 16.74
N PRO A 344 -2.61 20.02 16.07
CA PRO A 344 -2.14 19.39 14.84
C PRO A 344 -1.80 20.39 13.73
N LEU A 345 -2.55 21.50 13.65
CA LEU A 345 -2.29 22.57 12.69
C LEU A 345 -1.00 23.35 13.01
N SER A 346 -0.84 23.79 14.27
CA SER A 346 0.38 24.49 14.71
C SER A 346 1.62 23.60 14.56
N ASP A 347 1.49 22.30 14.84
CA ASP A 347 2.57 21.33 14.66
C ASP A 347 2.98 21.18 13.20
N LEU A 348 2.00 21.12 12.28
CA LEU A 348 2.27 21.06 10.84
C LEU A 348 2.95 22.34 10.34
N VAL A 349 2.41 23.52 10.68
CA VAL A 349 2.98 24.81 10.25
C VAL A 349 4.40 24.98 10.80
N GLY A 350 4.61 24.66 12.09
CA GLY A 350 5.95 24.70 12.69
C GLY A 350 6.94 23.76 12.00
N GLN A 351 6.49 22.55 11.62
CA GLN A 351 7.33 21.60 10.88
C GLN A 351 7.67 22.09 9.47
N LEU A 352 6.71 22.67 8.75
CA LEU A 352 6.94 23.25 7.42
C LEU A 352 7.91 24.44 7.50
N THR A 353 7.73 25.35 8.46
CA THR A 353 8.63 26.49 8.64
C THR A 353 10.04 26.04 9.03
N ALA A 354 10.17 25.07 9.93
CA ALA A 354 11.46 24.52 10.35
C ALA A 354 12.26 23.88 9.19
N LEU A 355 11.56 23.34 8.19
CA LEU A 355 12.17 22.73 6.99
C LEU A 355 12.38 23.72 5.83
N ASP A 356 12.18 25.03 6.04
CA ASP A 356 12.17 26.06 4.99
C ASP A 356 11.10 25.82 3.88
N LEU A 357 10.03 25.10 4.21
CA LEU A 357 8.93 24.78 3.30
C LEU A 357 7.77 25.78 3.39
N ALA A 358 7.70 26.57 4.46
CA ALA A 358 6.70 27.62 4.59
C ALA A 358 7.30 28.88 5.21
N PHE A 359 6.64 30.00 4.93
CA PHE A 359 6.69 31.20 5.76
C PHE A 359 5.45 31.18 6.64
N GLY A 360 5.64 31.17 7.95
CA GLY A 360 4.57 31.19 8.93
C GLY A 360 4.89 32.20 10.04
N ASP A 361 4.02 33.19 10.24
CA ASP A 361 4.00 34.05 11.41
C ASP A 361 2.56 34.21 11.93
N GLU A 362 2.34 35.12 12.88
CA GLU A 362 1.01 35.34 13.48
C GLU A 362 -0.04 35.87 12.47
N LEU A 363 0.39 36.41 11.33
CA LEU A 363 -0.45 37.08 10.34
C LEU A 363 -0.61 36.28 9.05
N VAL A 364 0.40 35.50 8.65
CA VAL A 364 0.41 34.80 7.38
C VAL A 364 1.03 33.41 7.46
N VAL A 365 0.40 32.46 6.78
CA VAL A 365 0.94 31.15 6.44
C VAL A 365 0.94 31.00 4.92
N ARG A 366 2.11 30.69 4.35
CA ARG A 366 2.28 30.49 2.91
C ARG A 366 3.42 29.52 2.61
N LEU A 367 3.17 28.56 1.72
CA LEU A 367 4.22 27.64 1.25
C LEU A 367 5.25 28.35 0.37
N THR A 368 6.51 27.95 0.49
CA THR A 368 7.56 28.27 -0.49
C THR A 368 7.31 27.46 -1.78
N PRO A 369 7.97 27.77 -2.92
CA PRO A 369 7.87 26.90 -4.11
C PRO A 369 8.24 25.44 -3.83
N THR A 370 9.30 25.23 -3.03
CA THR A 370 9.68 23.90 -2.53
C THR A 370 8.62 23.32 -1.60
N GLY A 371 8.01 24.15 -0.75
CA GLY A 371 6.89 23.78 0.10
C GLY A 371 5.66 23.28 -0.65
N HIS A 372 5.32 23.90 -1.78
CA HIS A 372 4.22 23.42 -2.63
C HIS A 372 4.50 22.02 -3.14
N LEU A 373 5.73 21.75 -3.62
CA LEU A 373 6.13 20.41 -4.03
C LEU A 373 6.14 19.43 -2.86
N ALA A 374 6.57 19.86 -1.66
CA ALA A 374 6.58 19.02 -0.47
C ALA A 374 5.16 18.63 -0.04
N ALA A 375 4.22 19.58 -0.06
CA ALA A 375 2.81 19.32 0.21
C ALA A 375 2.21 18.33 -0.79
N LEU A 376 2.48 18.51 -2.10
CA LEU A 376 2.04 17.57 -3.13
C LEU A 376 2.69 16.18 -2.96
N ALA A 377 3.97 16.11 -2.59
CA ALA A 377 4.65 14.84 -2.35
C ALA A 377 4.04 14.09 -1.16
N ALA A 378 3.75 14.80 -0.06
CA ALA A 378 3.08 14.23 1.11
C ALA A 378 1.66 13.73 0.78
N LEU A 379 0.85 14.56 0.11
CA LEU A 379 -0.51 14.21 -0.32
C LEU A 379 -0.50 13.01 -1.27
N ARG A 380 0.41 12.99 -2.26
CA ARG A 380 0.56 11.85 -3.18
C ARG A 380 0.95 10.58 -2.41
N SER A 381 1.96 10.65 -1.54
CA SER A 381 2.38 9.48 -0.75
C SER A 381 1.24 8.97 0.13
N HIS A 382 0.42 9.86 0.67
CA HIS A 382 -0.75 9.49 1.46
C HIS A 382 -1.84 8.83 0.61
N ALA A 383 -2.16 9.43 -0.53
CA ALA A 383 -3.18 8.91 -1.44
C ALA A 383 -2.82 7.54 -2.03
N LEU A 384 -1.53 7.29 -2.25
CA LEU A 384 -1.01 6.05 -2.83
C LEU A 384 -0.67 4.97 -1.81
N ARG A 385 -0.93 5.16 -0.51
CA ARG A 385 -0.59 4.17 0.52
C ARG A 385 -1.38 2.85 0.33
N PRO A 386 -0.78 1.69 0.65
CA PRO A 386 -1.51 0.43 0.65
C PRO A 386 -2.63 0.47 1.68
N ARG A 387 -3.76 -0.18 1.36
CA ARG A 387 -4.88 -0.29 2.28
C ARG A 387 -4.64 -1.41 3.28
N GLN A 388 -4.99 -1.15 4.53
CA GLN A 388 -4.96 -2.11 5.62
C GLN A 388 -6.36 -2.24 6.22
N TYR A 389 -6.68 -3.37 6.85
CA TYR A 389 -7.84 -3.47 7.72
C TYR A 389 -7.67 -2.45 8.84
N VAL A 390 -8.70 -1.65 9.09
CA VAL A 390 -8.80 -0.92 10.35
C VAL A 390 -9.18 -1.97 11.37
N SER A 391 -8.22 -2.49 12.13
CA SER A 391 -8.56 -3.25 13.34
C SER A 391 -9.34 -2.29 14.24
N PRO A 392 -10.57 -2.61 14.65
CA PRO A 392 -11.22 -1.86 15.71
C PRO A 392 -10.37 -2.07 16.97
N GLY A 393 -9.61 -1.03 17.34
CA GLY A 393 -8.84 -0.98 18.59
C GLY A 393 -9.73 -0.80 19.81
#